data_AF-A0A800F057-F1
#
_entry.id   AF-A0A800F057-F1
#
_cell.length_a   1.000
_cell.length_b   1.000
_cell.length_c   1.000
_cell.angle_alpha   90.00
_cell.angle_beta   90.00
_cell.angle_gamma   90.00
#
_symmetry.space_group_name_H-M   'P 1'
#
loop_
_entity.id
_entity.type
_entity.pdbx_description
1 polymer ?
#
loop_
_entity_poly.entity_id
_entity_poly.type
_entity_poly.pdbx_seq_one_letter_code
_entity_poly.pdbx_strand_id
1 'polypeptide(L)'
;WDGKSNLIAPMCGSGTILIEAVNIAMNRAPNVKRPKFGFHGWSDFEKKLFDNIKDEYIEKETTDIPRFYGFDKSNIAYSACKHNLIVLGYSKYITLEHLNFFDSDFKAKKSCLIMNPPYGQRLEKEDDNFYKNLGDTLKQQFTDCVIWVITSDMENAKYIGLKPTKKIKLFNGKLECRLLKFEIYEGSRKRQKA
;
A
#
# COMPACT_ATOMS: atom_id res chain seq x y z
N TRP A 1 7.72 1.26 -5.90
CA TRP A 1 8.44 0.73 -4.75
C TRP A 1 9.21 -0.49 -5.25
N ASP A 2 10.46 -0.63 -4.85
CA ASP A 2 11.42 -1.61 -5.38
C ASP A 2 11.66 -2.80 -4.42
N GLY A 3 10.85 -2.91 -3.36
CA GLY A 3 10.98 -3.96 -2.35
C GLY A 3 12.07 -3.70 -1.31
N LYS A 4 12.83 -2.59 -1.40
CA LYS A 4 14.02 -2.36 -0.56
C LYS A 4 13.81 -1.35 0.57
N SER A 5 13.00 -0.31 0.34
CA SER A 5 12.69 0.67 1.37
C SER A 5 11.56 0.18 2.29
N ASN A 6 11.46 0.75 3.48
CA ASN A 6 10.26 0.61 4.31
C ASN A 6 9.02 1.04 3.52
N LEU A 7 7.90 0.36 3.78
CA LEU A 7 6.61 0.68 3.19
C LEU A 7 5.60 0.97 4.30
N ILE A 8 4.90 2.08 4.15
CA ILE A 8 3.86 2.51 5.06
C ILE A 8 2.54 2.55 4.29
N ALA A 9 1.50 1.95 4.88
CA ALA A 9 0.13 2.02 4.36
C ALA A 9 -0.77 2.70 5.39
N PRO A 10 -0.91 4.03 5.32
CA PRO A 10 -1.96 4.73 6.05
C PRO A 10 -3.34 4.33 5.51
N MET A 11 -4.33 4.27 6.41
CA MET A 11 -5.69 3.82 6.08
C MET A 11 -5.65 2.43 5.42
N CYS A 12 -4.95 1.50 6.08
CA CYS A 12 -4.59 0.21 5.50
C CYS A 12 -5.77 -0.71 5.21
N GLY A 13 -6.96 -0.42 5.73
CA GLY A 13 -8.14 -1.26 5.57
C GLY A 13 -7.88 -2.66 6.14
N SER A 14 -8.22 -3.68 5.36
CA SER A 14 -7.94 -5.10 5.67
C SER A 14 -6.48 -5.52 5.47
N GLY A 15 -5.59 -4.59 5.12
CA GLY A 15 -4.15 -4.84 4.98
C GLY A 15 -3.68 -5.32 3.61
N THR A 16 -4.52 -5.32 2.57
CA THR A 16 -4.15 -5.86 1.24
C THR A 16 -2.84 -5.28 0.69
N ILE A 17 -2.66 -3.96 0.76
CA ILE A 17 -1.42 -3.31 0.28
C ILE A 17 -0.20 -3.84 1.04
N LEU A 18 -0.30 -3.99 2.36
CA LEU A 18 0.80 -4.48 3.21
C LEU A 18 1.11 -5.95 2.92
N ILE A 19 0.08 -6.79 2.81
CA ILE A 19 0.21 -8.23 2.55
C ILE A 19 0.88 -8.47 1.19
N GLU A 20 0.40 -7.78 0.14
CA GLU A 20 1.00 -7.91 -1.19
C GLU A 20 2.41 -7.33 -1.25
N ALA A 21 2.67 -6.23 -0.53
CA ALA A 21 4.02 -5.68 -0.44
C ALA A 21 4.99 -6.65 0.25
N VAL A 22 4.57 -7.33 1.33
CA VAL A 22 5.36 -8.40 1.96
C VAL A 22 5.60 -9.54 0.97
N ASN A 23 4.58 -10.00 0.23
CA ASN A 23 4.76 -11.05 -0.79
C ASN A 23 5.83 -10.63 -1.84
N ILE A 24 5.74 -9.40 -2.34
CA ILE A 24 6.68 -8.86 -3.32
C ILE A 24 8.10 -8.80 -2.75
N ALA A 25 8.29 -8.27 -1.54
CA ALA A 25 9.62 -8.16 -0.93
C ALA A 25 10.22 -9.54 -0.59
N MET A 26 9.39 -10.50 -0.20
CA MET A 26 9.82 -11.88 0.05
C MET A 26 10.08 -12.66 -1.24
N ASN A 27 9.85 -12.06 -2.43
CA ASN A 27 9.85 -12.76 -3.71
C ASN A 27 8.92 -13.99 -3.71
N ARG A 28 7.81 -13.91 -2.97
CA ARG A 28 6.84 -14.99 -2.83
C ARG A 28 5.88 -14.99 -4.01
N ALA A 29 5.81 -16.13 -4.69
CA ALA A 29 4.88 -16.30 -5.81
C ALA A 29 3.41 -16.14 -5.36
N PRO A 30 2.59 -15.44 -6.15
CA PRO A 30 1.16 -15.34 -5.86
C PRO A 30 0.52 -16.73 -5.89
N ASN A 31 -0.50 -16.94 -5.06
CA ASN A 31 -1.24 -18.20 -4.97
C ASN A 31 -0.40 -19.44 -4.58
N VAL A 32 0.81 -19.30 -4.04
CA VAL A 32 1.65 -20.45 -3.61
C VAL A 32 0.95 -21.36 -2.58
N LYS A 33 0.09 -20.77 -1.74
CA LYS A 33 -0.74 -21.47 -0.74
C LYS A 33 -2.12 -21.88 -1.27
N ARG A 34 -2.46 -21.59 -2.53
CA ARG A 34 -3.76 -21.94 -3.10
C ARG A 34 -3.84 -23.47 -3.23
N PRO A 35 -4.88 -24.12 -2.67
CA PRO A 35 -4.93 -25.57 -2.63
C PRO A 35 -5.20 -26.20 -4.00
N LYS A 36 -5.98 -25.53 -4.86
CA LYS A 36 -6.35 -26.01 -6.19
C LYS A 36 -6.52 -24.87 -7.18
N PHE A 37 -6.10 -25.12 -8.41
CA PHE A 37 -6.39 -24.34 -9.62
C PHE A 37 -7.30 -25.16 -10.56
N GLY A 38 -8.02 -24.49 -11.46
CA GLY A 38 -8.95 -25.15 -12.38
C GLY A 38 -8.30 -26.19 -13.30
N PHE A 39 -7.04 -25.98 -13.69
CA PHE A 39 -6.29 -26.91 -14.55
C PHE A 39 -5.95 -28.26 -13.90
N HIS A 40 -6.08 -28.41 -12.57
CA HIS A 40 -5.83 -29.69 -11.91
C HIS A 40 -6.83 -30.79 -12.32
N GLY A 41 -7.97 -30.42 -12.90
CA GLY A 41 -8.97 -31.35 -13.40
C GLY A 41 -8.79 -31.74 -14.86
N TRP A 42 -7.78 -31.22 -15.56
CA TRP A 42 -7.56 -31.51 -16.98
C TRP A 42 -6.88 -32.88 -17.14
N SER A 43 -7.19 -33.56 -18.25
CA SER A 43 -6.68 -34.91 -18.54
C SER A 43 -5.17 -34.96 -18.76
N ASP A 44 -4.57 -33.84 -19.14
CA ASP A 44 -3.15 -33.63 -19.42
C ASP A 44 -2.42 -32.92 -18.27
N PHE A 45 -3.04 -32.81 -17.08
CA PHE A 45 -2.40 -32.19 -15.93
C PHE A 45 -1.17 -32.98 -15.44
N GLU A 46 0.01 -32.39 -15.58
CA GLU A 46 1.27 -32.95 -15.12
C GLU A 46 1.61 -32.50 -13.69
N LYS A 47 1.16 -33.28 -12.69
CA LYS A 47 1.42 -32.98 -11.26
C LYS A 47 2.91 -32.75 -10.96
N LYS A 48 3.80 -33.58 -11.50
CA LYS A 48 5.24 -33.49 -11.24
C LYS A 48 5.84 -32.19 -11.79
N LEU A 49 5.43 -31.78 -12.98
CA LEU A 49 5.86 -30.50 -13.57
C LEU A 49 5.38 -29.32 -12.71
N PHE A 50 4.12 -29.34 -12.28
CA PHE A 50 3.57 -28.30 -11.42
C PHE A 50 4.30 -28.20 -10.07
N ASP A 51 4.55 -29.34 -9.42
CA ASP A 51 5.28 -29.39 -8.15
C ASP A 51 6.71 -28.84 -8.32
N ASN A 52 7.43 -29.24 -9.39
CA ASN A 52 8.76 -28.71 -9.69
C ASN A 52 8.78 -27.18 -9.85
N ILE A 53 7.81 -26.62 -10.59
CA ILE A 53 7.69 -25.16 -10.75
C ILE A 53 7.43 -24.50 -9.40
N LYS A 54 6.54 -25.08 -8.59
CA LYS A 54 6.21 -24.54 -7.28
C LYS A 54 7.43 -24.52 -6.35
N ASP A 55 8.19 -25.61 -6.31
CA ASP A 55 9.39 -25.73 -5.50
C ASP A 55 10.46 -24.71 -5.94
N GLU A 56 10.66 -24.52 -7.24
CA GLU A 56 11.57 -23.49 -7.79
C GLU A 56 11.25 -22.08 -7.29
N TYR A 57 9.96 -21.72 -7.15
CA TYR A 57 9.57 -20.41 -6.61
C TYR A 57 9.73 -20.32 -5.10
N ILE A 58 9.48 -21.41 -4.36
CA ILE A 58 9.67 -21.45 -2.91
C ILE A 58 11.15 -21.28 -2.57
N GLU A 59 12.06 -21.90 -3.32
CA GLU A 59 13.50 -21.79 -3.13
C GLU A 59 14.04 -20.36 -3.34
N LYS A 60 13.33 -19.53 -4.12
CA LYS A 60 13.69 -18.14 -4.38
C LYS A 60 13.12 -17.15 -3.35
N GLU A 61 12.36 -17.63 -2.36
CA GLU A 61 11.82 -16.75 -1.32
C GLU A 61 12.92 -16.23 -0.38
N THR A 62 12.78 -15.00 0.09
CA THR A 62 13.66 -14.41 1.12
C THR A 62 12.87 -13.94 2.33
N THR A 63 13.54 -13.90 3.48
CA THR A 63 13.02 -13.32 4.72
C THR A 63 13.74 -12.06 5.15
N ASP A 64 14.83 -11.70 4.47
CA ASP A 64 15.54 -10.43 4.62
C ASP A 64 14.82 -9.36 3.80
N ILE A 65 13.84 -8.73 4.44
CA ILE A 65 12.93 -7.76 3.83
C ILE A 65 12.82 -6.51 4.73
N PRO A 66 12.48 -5.34 4.18
CA PRO A 66 12.31 -4.11 4.97
C PRO A 66 11.13 -4.20 5.95
N ARG A 67 10.95 -3.14 6.74
CA ARG A 67 9.82 -3.03 7.69
C ARG A 67 8.59 -2.42 7.03
N PHE A 68 7.44 -2.87 7.52
CA PHE A 68 6.13 -2.45 7.04
C PHE A 68 5.31 -1.86 8.17
N TYR A 69 4.55 -0.80 7.88
CA TYR A 69 3.76 -0.08 8.88
C TYR A 69 2.34 0.16 8.37
N GLY A 70 1.35 -0.21 9.17
CA GLY A 70 -0.06 -0.05 8.86
C GLY A 70 -0.79 0.73 9.94
N PHE A 71 -1.64 1.66 9.52
CA PHE A 71 -2.49 2.45 10.41
C PHE A 71 -3.91 2.46 9.87
N ASP A 72 -4.89 2.30 10.75
CA ASP A 72 -6.29 2.56 10.40
C ASP A 72 -7.05 3.09 11.61
N LYS A 73 -7.97 4.05 11.39
CA LYS A 73 -8.84 4.59 12.45
C LYS A 73 -10.00 3.64 12.78
N SER A 74 -10.42 2.83 11.81
CA SER A 74 -11.56 1.94 11.95
C SER A 74 -11.16 0.68 12.70
N ASN A 75 -11.81 0.43 13.85
CA ASN A 75 -11.58 -0.80 14.62
C ASN A 75 -11.92 -2.06 13.81
N ILE A 76 -12.93 -1.98 12.92
CA ILE A 76 -13.31 -3.08 12.03
C ILE A 76 -12.18 -3.38 11.04
N ALA A 77 -11.63 -2.34 10.40
CA ALA A 77 -10.52 -2.48 9.46
C ALA A 77 -9.26 -3.00 10.16
N TYR A 78 -8.89 -2.40 11.28
CA TYR A 78 -7.75 -2.81 12.10
C TYR A 78 -7.86 -4.30 12.51
N SER A 79 -9.02 -4.71 13.02
CA SER A 79 -9.24 -6.10 13.45
C SER A 79 -9.17 -7.07 12.27
N ALA A 80 -9.74 -6.72 11.12
CA ALA A 80 -9.65 -7.53 9.90
C ALA A 80 -8.21 -7.66 9.40
N CYS A 81 -7.45 -6.54 9.37
CA CYS A 81 -6.03 -6.55 9.02
C CYS A 81 -5.25 -7.45 9.98
N LYS A 82 -5.38 -7.23 11.30
CA LYS A 82 -4.70 -8.03 12.32
C LYS A 82 -4.96 -9.52 12.15
N HIS A 83 -6.23 -9.91 11.93
CA HIS A 83 -6.59 -11.30 11.67
C HIS A 83 -5.89 -11.85 10.43
N ASN A 84 -5.93 -11.14 9.30
CA ASN A 84 -5.26 -11.55 8.06
C ASN A 84 -3.74 -11.72 8.26
N LEU A 85 -3.09 -10.81 8.99
CA LEU A 85 -1.65 -10.90 9.27
C LEU A 85 -1.30 -12.14 10.10
N ILE A 86 -2.13 -12.49 11.08
CA ILE A 86 -1.94 -13.71 11.89
C ILE A 86 -2.12 -14.95 11.03
N VAL A 87 -3.21 -15.05 10.26
CA VAL A 87 -3.51 -16.22 9.40
C VAL A 87 -2.42 -16.45 8.35
N LEU A 88 -1.84 -15.36 7.81
CA LEU A 88 -0.80 -15.45 6.78
C LEU A 88 0.61 -15.62 7.37
N GLY A 89 0.81 -15.35 8.66
CA GLY A 89 2.10 -15.41 9.35
C GLY A 89 2.98 -14.16 9.15
N TYR A 90 2.37 -13.00 8.89
CA TYR A 90 3.06 -11.74 8.56
C TYR A 90 3.18 -10.75 9.72
N SER A 91 2.63 -11.07 10.89
CA SER A 91 2.68 -10.20 12.07
C SER A 91 4.10 -9.78 12.50
N LYS A 92 5.13 -10.57 12.17
CA LYS A 92 6.53 -10.23 12.49
C LYS A 92 7.16 -9.18 11.56
N TYR A 93 6.57 -8.95 10.39
CA TYR A 93 7.07 -8.01 9.38
C TYR A 93 6.35 -6.66 9.41
N ILE A 94 5.10 -6.65 9.89
CA ILE A 94 4.21 -5.50 9.86
C ILE A 94 3.92 -5.02 11.28
N THR A 95 4.28 -3.77 11.57
CA THR A 95 3.77 -3.04 12.73
C THR A 95 2.40 -2.48 12.36
N LEU A 96 1.35 -2.91 13.07
CA LEU A 96 -0.03 -2.49 12.83
C LEU A 96 -0.57 -1.76 14.06
N GLU A 97 -1.04 -0.53 13.86
CA GLU A 97 -1.56 0.33 14.92
C GLU A 97 -3.00 0.77 14.62
N HIS A 98 -3.84 0.77 15.66
CA HIS A 98 -5.20 1.31 15.59
C HIS A 98 -5.11 2.80 15.92
N LEU A 99 -5.00 3.63 14.88
CA LEU A 99 -4.66 5.04 14.99
C LEU A 99 -5.22 5.82 13.81
N ASN A 100 -5.70 7.03 14.07
CA ASN A 100 -5.99 7.98 13.01
C ASN A 100 -4.69 8.54 12.43
N PHE A 101 -4.51 8.38 11.12
CA PHE A 101 -3.31 8.84 10.42
C PHE A 101 -3.03 10.33 10.64
N PHE A 102 -4.08 11.16 10.72
CA PHE A 102 -3.93 12.61 10.92
C PHE A 102 -3.45 12.98 12.32
N ASP A 103 -3.68 12.10 13.31
CA ASP A 103 -3.31 12.31 14.72
C ASP A 103 -1.99 11.60 15.07
N SER A 104 -1.39 10.90 14.11
CA SER A 104 -0.15 10.16 14.32
C SER A 104 1.04 11.10 14.49
N ASP A 105 1.97 10.77 15.38
CA ASP A 105 3.28 11.40 15.47
C ASP A 105 4.36 10.64 14.68
N PHE A 106 3.95 9.60 13.94
CA PHE A 106 4.82 8.73 13.18
C PHE A 106 5.56 9.52 12.09
N LYS A 107 6.89 9.42 12.09
CA LYS A 107 7.76 10.08 11.11
C LYS A 107 8.57 9.03 10.38
N ALA A 108 8.64 9.17 9.06
CA ALA A 108 9.51 8.36 8.23
C ALA A 108 10.26 9.23 7.23
N LYS A 109 11.47 8.79 6.90
CA LYS A 109 12.29 9.30 5.79
C LYS A 109 12.70 8.12 4.91
N LYS A 110 13.07 8.39 3.66
CA LYS A 110 13.56 7.39 2.68
C LYS A 110 12.63 6.18 2.56
N SER A 111 11.33 6.43 2.65
CA SER A 111 10.29 5.41 2.71
C SER A 111 9.24 5.60 1.63
N CYS A 112 8.49 4.55 1.34
CA CYS A 112 7.38 4.59 0.39
C CYS A 112 6.04 4.54 1.13
N LEU A 113 5.17 5.51 0.88
CA LEU A 113 3.79 5.47 1.35
C LEU A 113 2.90 5.02 0.19
N ILE A 114 2.00 4.08 0.43
CA ILE A 114 0.96 3.70 -0.53
C ILE A 114 -0.37 3.63 0.23
N MET A 115 -1.33 4.45 -0.18
CA MET A 115 -2.63 4.53 0.49
C MET A 115 -3.79 4.51 -0.49
N ASN A 116 -4.88 3.92 -0.02
CA ASN A 116 -6.18 3.93 -0.66
C ASN A 116 -7.18 4.62 0.28
N PRO A 117 -7.09 5.97 0.42
CA PRO A 117 -7.99 6.71 1.29
C PRO A 117 -9.46 6.52 0.88
N PRO A 118 -10.42 6.86 1.76
CA PRO A 118 -11.81 6.98 1.36
C PRO A 118 -11.93 7.98 0.19
N TYR A 119 -12.90 7.78 -0.71
CA TYR A 119 -13.24 8.71 -1.79
C TYR A 119 -14.69 8.56 -2.26
N GLY A 120 -15.19 9.55 -3.00
CA GLY A 120 -16.57 9.60 -3.50
C GLY A 120 -17.60 9.68 -2.36
N GLN A 121 -18.69 8.92 -2.45
CA GLN A 121 -19.74 8.87 -1.41
C GLN A 121 -19.24 8.43 -0.02
N ARG A 122 -18.05 7.82 0.07
CA ARG A 122 -17.41 7.50 1.35
C ARG A 122 -16.76 8.73 2.01
N LEU A 123 -16.37 9.74 1.22
CA LEU A 123 -15.81 11.01 1.69
C LEU A 123 -16.88 12.08 1.92
N GLU A 124 -17.95 12.12 1.11
CA GLU A 124 -19.04 13.12 1.21
C GLU A 124 -19.71 13.18 2.59
N LYS A 125 -19.51 12.15 3.44
CA LYS A 125 -20.00 12.12 4.83
C LYS A 125 -18.94 12.48 5.88
N GLU A 126 -17.65 12.51 5.54
CA GLU A 126 -16.60 12.41 6.55
C GLU A 126 -15.77 13.68 6.79
N ASP A 127 -15.39 14.49 5.79
CA ASP A 127 -14.63 15.74 6.05
C ASP A 127 -14.32 16.51 4.75
N ASP A 128 -14.83 17.74 4.60
CA ASP A 128 -14.49 18.64 3.47
C ASP A 128 -12.99 18.99 3.43
N ASN A 129 -12.29 18.87 4.57
CA ASN A 129 -10.87 19.17 4.70
C ASN A 129 -9.96 17.95 4.54
N PHE A 130 -10.49 16.76 4.26
CA PHE A 130 -9.71 15.52 4.23
C PHE A 130 -8.44 15.63 3.38
N TYR A 131 -8.55 16.08 2.13
CA TYR A 131 -7.41 16.19 1.23
C TYR A 131 -6.40 17.27 1.65
N LYS A 132 -6.88 18.34 2.28
CA LYS A 132 -6.02 19.39 2.83
C LYS A 132 -5.23 18.84 4.03
N ASN A 133 -5.91 18.20 4.97
CA ASN A 133 -5.30 17.56 6.14
C ASN A 133 -4.29 16.49 5.69
N LEU A 134 -4.64 15.69 4.68
CA LEU A 134 -3.71 14.74 4.05
C LEU A 134 -2.46 15.43 3.52
N GLY A 135 -2.61 16.51 2.76
CA GLY A 135 -1.48 17.30 2.27
C GLY A 135 -0.58 17.79 3.40
N ASP A 136 -1.18 18.35 4.46
CA ASP A 136 -0.46 18.93 5.61
C ASP A 136 0.29 17.85 6.41
N THR A 137 -0.35 16.72 6.74
CA THR A 137 0.30 15.58 7.41
C THR A 137 1.47 15.05 6.57
N LEU A 138 1.28 14.87 5.25
CA LEU A 138 2.35 14.37 4.37
C LEU A 138 3.56 15.31 4.35
N LYS A 139 3.35 16.62 4.25
CA LYS A 139 4.44 17.62 4.23
C LYS A 139 5.20 17.69 5.56
N GLN A 140 4.50 17.52 6.69
CA GLN A 140 5.09 17.66 8.01
C GLN A 140 5.85 16.41 8.47
N GLN A 141 5.33 15.22 8.17
CA GLN A 141 5.78 13.96 8.79
C GLN A 141 6.55 13.03 7.85
N PHE A 142 6.38 13.18 6.53
CA PHE A 142 6.90 12.26 5.51
C PHE A 142 7.80 12.97 4.50
N THR A 143 8.77 13.72 5.03
CA THR A 143 9.82 14.34 4.22
C THR A 143 10.78 13.27 3.67
N ASP A 144 11.38 13.53 2.50
CA ASP A 144 12.25 12.57 1.79
C ASP A 144 11.57 11.21 1.53
N CYS A 145 10.26 11.24 1.24
CA CYS A 145 9.46 10.04 0.95
C CYS A 145 8.79 10.10 -0.42
N VAL A 146 8.51 8.92 -0.96
CA VAL A 146 7.69 8.74 -2.16
C VAL A 146 6.30 8.32 -1.74
N ILE A 147 5.28 9.07 -2.14
CA ILE A 147 3.89 8.82 -1.73
C ILE A 147 3.04 8.48 -2.94
N TRP A 148 2.20 7.47 -2.79
CA TRP A 148 1.24 7.02 -3.77
C TRP A 148 -0.17 7.05 -3.17
N VAL A 149 -1.06 7.79 -3.80
CA VAL A 149 -2.46 7.96 -3.36
C VAL A 149 -3.41 7.48 -4.45
N ILE A 150 -4.30 6.55 -4.12
CA ILE A 150 -5.41 6.15 -5.00
C ILE A 150 -6.61 7.05 -4.69
N THR A 151 -7.21 7.67 -5.71
CA THR A 151 -8.46 8.41 -5.56
C THR A 151 -9.27 8.44 -6.85
N SER A 152 -10.60 8.48 -6.73
CA SER A 152 -11.51 8.81 -7.85
C SER A 152 -11.90 10.30 -7.87
N ASP A 153 -11.65 11.01 -6.78
CA ASP A 153 -12.06 12.40 -6.58
C ASP A 153 -10.92 13.34 -6.99
N MET A 154 -10.85 13.58 -8.29
CA MET A 154 -9.82 14.46 -8.87
C MET A 154 -10.07 15.94 -8.58
N GLU A 155 -11.31 16.31 -8.26
CA GLU A 155 -11.66 17.69 -7.91
C GLU A 155 -11.09 18.08 -6.56
N ASN A 156 -11.19 17.21 -5.56
CA ASN A 156 -10.66 17.47 -4.23
C ASN A 156 -9.18 17.08 -4.07
N ALA A 157 -8.66 16.19 -4.92
CA ALA A 157 -7.23 15.84 -4.92
C ALA A 157 -6.30 17.07 -5.11
N LYS A 158 -6.80 18.19 -5.68
CA LYS A 158 -6.03 19.45 -5.79
C LYS A 158 -5.72 20.07 -4.41
N TYR A 159 -6.53 19.81 -3.39
CA TYR A 159 -6.35 20.34 -2.04
C TYR A 159 -5.23 19.65 -1.24
N ILE A 160 -4.67 18.54 -1.74
CA ILE A 160 -3.43 17.95 -1.22
C ILE A 160 -2.29 18.99 -1.24
N GLY A 161 -2.34 19.99 -2.13
CA GLY A 161 -1.35 21.06 -2.17
C GLY A 161 0.04 20.61 -2.62
N LEU A 162 0.14 19.40 -3.19
CA LEU A 162 1.35 18.84 -3.78
C LEU A 162 1.10 18.60 -5.27
N LYS A 163 2.09 18.92 -6.11
CA LYS A 163 2.02 18.61 -7.55
C LYS A 163 2.42 17.13 -7.75
N PRO A 164 1.55 16.27 -8.30
CA PRO A 164 1.92 14.90 -8.56
C PRO A 164 2.96 14.83 -9.67
N THR A 165 3.99 14.01 -9.47
CA THR A 165 5.05 13.74 -10.45
C THR A 165 4.62 12.69 -11.48
N LYS A 166 3.64 11.84 -11.14
CA LYS A 166 3.03 10.86 -12.03
C LYS A 166 1.55 10.70 -11.72
N LYS A 167 0.75 10.45 -12.76
CA LYS A 167 -0.66 10.08 -12.64
C LYS A 167 -0.90 8.83 -13.49
N ILE A 168 -1.47 7.79 -12.91
CA ILE A 168 -1.78 6.54 -13.62
C ILE A 168 -3.28 6.32 -13.54
N LYS A 169 -3.94 6.14 -14.69
CA LYS A 169 -5.35 5.74 -14.76
C LYS A 169 -5.47 4.27 -14.35
N LEU A 170 -6.41 4.00 -13.44
CA LEU A 170 -6.76 2.64 -13.02
C LEU A 170 -8.25 2.55 -12.73
N PHE A 171 -8.73 1.33 -12.49
CA PHE A 171 -10.12 1.08 -12.13
C PHE A 171 -10.17 0.32 -10.81
N ASN A 172 -10.98 0.81 -9.87
CA ASN A 172 -11.36 0.05 -8.67
C ASN A 172 -12.78 -0.49 -8.89
N GLY A 173 -12.87 -1.73 -9.39
CA GLY A 173 -14.11 -2.27 -9.93
C GLY A 173 -14.54 -1.50 -11.18
N LYS A 174 -15.77 -0.96 -11.18
CA LYS A 174 -16.28 -0.11 -12.26
C LYS A 174 -15.89 1.36 -12.11
N LEU A 175 -15.33 1.75 -10.96
CA LEU A 175 -15.00 3.14 -10.66
C LEU A 175 -13.66 3.50 -11.28
N GLU A 176 -13.64 4.52 -12.12
CA GLU A 176 -12.40 5.09 -12.63
C GLU A 176 -11.68 5.86 -11.50
N CYS A 177 -10.42 5.51 -11.26
CA CYS A 177 -9.56 6.18 -10.30
C CYS A 177 -8.26 6.65 -10.95
N ARG A 178 -7.47 7.37 -10.18
CA ARG A 178 -6.08 7.71 -10.46
C ARG A 178 -5.20 7.27 -9.30
N LEU A 179 -4.04 6.74 -9.64
CA LEU A 179 -2.91 6.57 -8.74
C LEU A 179 -1.96 7.75 -8.94
N LEU A 180 -1.90 8.61 -7.94
CA LEU A 180 -1.11 9.84 -7.92
C LEU A 180 0.21 9.59 -7.20
N LYS A 181 1.33 9.91 -7.84
CA LYS A 181 2.67 9.88 -7.22
C LYS A 181 3.05 11.28 -6.77
N PHE A 182 3.54 11.40 -5.54
CA PHE A 182 4.17 12.60 -5.01
C PHE A 182 5.58 12.27 -4.52
N GLU A 183 6.50 13.21 -4.69
CA GLU A 183 7.85 13.13 -4.14
C GLU A 183 8.03 14.35 -3.24
N ILE A 184 8.19 14.11 -1.94
CA ILE A 184 8.38 15.16 -0.95
C ILE A 184 9.87 15.22 -0.63
N TYR A 185 10.52 16.33 -0.97
CA TYR A 185 11.93 16.54 -0.71
C TYR A 185 12.13 17.28 0.61
N GLU A 186 13.29 17.11 1.22
CA GLU A 186 13.72 17.93 2.36
C GLU A 186 14.06 19.35 1.85
N GLY A 187 13.32 20.37 2.30
CA GLY A 187 13.52 21.77 1.91
C GLY A 187 12.70 22.24 0.69
N SER A 188 12.73 23.56 0.42
CA SER A 188 11.99 24.15 -0.70
C SER A 188 12.77 23.99 -2.01
N ARG A 189 12.11 23.54 -3.09
CA ARG A 189 12.57 23.77 -4.47
C ARG A 189 12.44 25.26 -4.80
N LYS A 190 13.24 26.14 -4.19
CA LYS A 190 13.58 27.39 -4.86
C LYS A 190 14.37 26.98 -6.09
N ARG A 191 13.73 26.99 -7.26
CA ARG A 191 14.42 26.98 -8.55
C ARG A 191 15.53 28.03 -8.43
N GLN A 192 16.79 27.60 -8.39
CA GLN A 192 17.87 28.50 -8.80
C GLN A 192 17.52 28.86 -10.24
N LYS A 193 17.04 30.08 -10.44
CA LYS A 193 17.04 30.69 -11.77
C LYS A 193 18.52 30.78 -12.15
N ALA A 194 18.91 30.03 -13.17
CA ALA A 194 20.11 30.35 -13.94
C ALA A 194 19.91 31.71 -14.63
#